data_AF-A0A1W9H3Y0-F1
#
_entry.id   AF-A0A1W9H3Y0-F1
#
_cell.length_a   1.000
_cell.length_b   1.000
_cell.length_c   1.000
_cell.angle_alpha   90.00
_cell.angle_beta   90.00
_cell.angle_gamma   90.00
#
_symmetry.space_group_name_H-M   'P 1'
#
loop_
_entity.id
_entity.type
_entity.pdbx_description
1 polymer ?
#
loop_
_entity_poly.entity_id
_entity_poly.type
_entity_poly.pdbx_seq_one_letter_code
_entity_poly.pdbx_strand_id
1 'polypeptide(L)'
;MSLDKIYVLRTGVSLKVSTLALQALIANAIDQRQFPELKSIHSTTDLYDYLSVVVCDGVEGLIARRQRWIDSKIQADLLAGRPVSFNNFSNLFWRNLDEDDPDGDEWQQLLGSDQFYFELTVLLNKLRIAERSLQHYKGAMPDLSLGSV
;
A
#
# COMPACT_ATOMS: atom_id res chain seq x y z
N MET A 1 -10.46 -5.43 -1.97
CA MET A 1 -10.47 -4.44 -3.08
C MET A 1 -9.76 -5.07 -4.27
N SER A 2 -9.74 -4.44 -5.45
CA SER A 2 -9.14 -5.05 -6.65
C SER A 2 -7.61 -5.22 -6.56
N LEU A 3 -6.92 -4.42 -5.73
CA LEU A 3 -5.48 -4.55 -5.48
C LEU A 3 -5.10 -5.85 -4.75
N ASP A 4 -6.02 -6.43 -3.97
CA ASP A 4 -5.77 -7.66 -3.22
C ASP A 4 -5.85 -8.92 -4.12
N LYS A 5 -5.81 -8.74 -5.45
CA LYS A 5 -5.71 -9.84 -6.42
C LYS A 5 -4.31 -10.45 -6.41
N ILE A 6 -4.25 -11.73 -6.76
CA ILE A 6 -2.98 -12.42 -6.97
C ILE A 6 -2.52 -12.14 -8.39
N TYR A 7 -1.32 -11.56 -8.49
CA TYR A 7 -0.55 -11.39 -9.71
C TYR A 7 0.47 -12.52 -9.81
N VAL A 8 0.64 -13.08 -10.99
CA VAL A 8 1.62 -14.13 -11.26
C VAL A 8 2.60 -13.59 -12.29
N LEU A 9 3.85 -13.45 -11.89
CA LEU A 9 4.96 -13.07 -12.77
C LEU A 9 5.38 -14.25 -13.63
N ARG A 10 5.97 -14.00 -14.80
CA ARG A 10 6.41 -15.06 -15.74
C ARG A 10 7.47 -16.00 -15.18
N THR A 11 8.17 -15.59 -14.12
CA THR A 11 9.15 -16.42 -13.41
C THR A 11 8.51 -17.38 -12.39
N GLY A 12 7.19 -17.37 -12.26
CA GLY A 12 6.44 -18.21 -11.32
C GLY A 12 6.22 -17.59 -9.93
N VAL A 13 6.71 -16.36 -9.69
CA VAL A 13 6.42 -15.65 -8.45
C VAL A 13 4.96 -15.21 -8.45
N SER A 14 4.19 -15.63 -7.44
CA SER A 14 2.84 -15.13 -7.23
C SER A 14 2.79 -14.20 -6.03
N LEU A 15 2.14 -13.05 -6.17
CA LEU A 15 2.10 -12.01 -5.14
C LEU A 15 0.78 -11.26 -5.13
N LYS A 16 0.48 -10.57 -4.04
CA LYS A 16 -0.66 -9.64 -3.94
C LYS A 16 -0.24 -8.33 -3.28
N VAL A 17 -0.82 -7.22 -3.75
CA VAL A 17 -0.70 -5.92 -3.10
C VAL A 17 -1.82 -5.77 -2.08
N SER A 18 -1.47 -5.92 -0.81
CA SER A 18 -2.40 -5.87 0.31
C SER A 18 -2.68 -4.44 0.74
N THR A 19 -3.97 -4.13 0.86
CA THR A 19 -4.50 -2.83 1.35
C THR A 19 -4.92 -2.87 2.82
N LEU A 20 -4.58 -3.95 3.55
CA LEU A 20 -5.06 -4.18 4.92
C LEU A 20 -4.68 -3.06 5.90
N ALA A 21 -3.45 -2.55 5.85
CA ALA A 21 -3.02 -1.48 6.75
C ALA A 21 -3.81 -0.18 6.50
N LEU A 22 -4.06 0.14 5.23
CA LEU A 22 -4.88 1.28 4.84
C LEU A 22 -6.36 1.12 5.27
N GLN A 23 -6.92 -0.08 5.13
CA GLN A 23 -8.28 -0.37 5.60
C GLN A 23 -8.39 -0.24 7.14
N ALA A 24 -7.38 -0.73 7.87
CA ALA A 24 -7.30 -0.58 9.32
C ALA A 24 -7.17 0.90 9.73
N LEU A 25 -6.37 1.69 9.00
CA LEU A 25 -6.27 3.13 9.21
C LEU A 25 -7.62 3.83 9.06
N ILE A 26 -8.38 3.50 8.00
CA ILE A 26 -9.72 4.06 7.78
C ILE A 26 -10.66 3.67 8.92
N ALA A 27 -10.68 2.39 9.30
CA ALA A 27 -11.54 1.89 10.38
C ALA A 27 -11.23 2.59 11.70
N ASN A 28 -9.95 2.65 12.09
CA ASN A 28 -9.50 3.34 13.30
C ASN A 28 -9.86 4.83 13.28
N ALA A 29 -9.70 5.50 12.14
CA ALA A 29 -10.06 6.92 12.01
C ALA A 29 -11.57 7.17 12.19
N ILE A 30 -12.41 6.27 11.67
CA ILE A 30 -13.86 6.30 11.86
C ILE A 30 -14.21 6.08 13.33
N ASP A 31 -13.65 5.05 13.95
CA ASP A 31 -13.95 4.64 15.33
C ASP A 31 -13.51 5.69 16.36
N GLN A 32 -12.29 6.22 16.21
CA GLN A 32 -11.70 7.16 17.17
C GLN A 32 -12.09 8.63 16.91
N ARG A 33 -12.73 8.93 15.77
CA ARG A 33 -13.05 10.30 15.32
C ARG A 33 -11.83 11.25 15.33
N GLN A 34 -10.62 10.70 15.20
CA GLN A 34 -9.34 11.41 15.14
C GLN A 34 -8.48 10.84 14.01
N PHE A 35 -7.74 11.71 13.32
CA PHE A 35 -7.12 11.36 12.03
C PHE A 35 -5.99 12.33 11.65
N PRO A 36 -4.92 12.45 12.45
CA PRO A 36 -3.73 13.21 12.04
C PRO A 36 -3.05 12.58 10.82
N GLU A 37 -3.03 11.24 10.72
CA GLU A 37 -2.33 10.48 9.67
C GLU A 37 -3.04 10.53 8.31
N LEU A 38 -4.38 10.64 8.28
CA LEU A 38 -5.10 10.81 7.01
C LEU A 38 -4.80 12.16 6.36
N LYS A 39 -4.51 13.19 7.17
CA LYS A 39 -4.21 14.53 6.65
C LYS A 39 -2.91 14.60 5.87
N SER A 40 -1.97 13.66 6.08
CA SER A 40 -0.72 13.60 5.33
C SER A 40 -0.85 12.85 4.00
N ILE A 41 -2.00 12.24 3.69
CA ILE A 41 -2.24 11.51 2.45
C ILE A 41 -2.90 12.45 1.43
N HIS A 42 -2.11 13.01 0.51
CA HIS A 42 -2.58 14.00 -0.46
C HIS A 42 -2.74 13.42 -1.88
N SER A 43 -1.97 12.39 -2.20
CA SER A 43 -1.80 11.81 -3.52
C SER A 43 -1.90 10.28 -3.50
N THR A 44 -1.93 9.66 -4.69
CA THR A 44 -1.88 8.20 -4.82
C THR A 44 -0.55 7.62 -4.36
N THR A 45 0.54 8.37 -4.49
CA THR A 45 1.89 7.94 -4.07
C THR A 45 1.99 7.83 -2.55
N ASP A 46 1.33 8.74 -1.82
CA ASP A 46 1.30 8.69 -0.35
C ASP A 46 0.62 7.42 0.18
N LEU A 47 -0.18 6.74 -0.65
CA LEU A 47 -0.77 5.45 -0.29
C LEU A 47 0.27 4.34 -0.17
N TYR A 48 1.42 4.44 -0.85
CA TYR A 48 2.43 3.38 -0.89
C TYR A 48 2.98 3.04 0.50
N ASP A 49 3.03 4.01 1.41
CA ASP A 49 3.44 3.81 2.80
C ASP A 49 2.46 2.91 3.59
N TYR A 50 1.24 2.75 3.09
CA TYR A 50 0.18 1.94 3.69
C TYR A 50 -0.13 0.67 2.89
N LEU A 51 0.66 0.38 1.85
CA LEU A 51 0.57 -0.84 1.07
C LEU A 51 1.64 -1.83 1.52
N SER A 52 1.33 -3.11 1.36
CA SER A 52 2.28 -4.20 1.57
C SER A 52 2.16 -5.21 0.44
N VAL A 53 3.22 -5.98 0.20
CA VAL A 53 3.24 -7.08 -0.75
C VAL A 53 3.36 -8.38 0.02
N VAL A 54 2.49 -9.33 -0.29
CA VAL A 54 2.59 -10.70 0.20
C VAL A 54 2.92 -11.59 -0.99
N VAL A 55 4.07 -12.26 -0.93
CA VAL A 55 4.44 -13.28 -1.90
C VAL A 55 3.81 -14.60 -1.47
N CYS A 56 2.94 -15.13 -2.33
CA CYS A 56 2.17 -16.34 -2.08
C CYS A 56 2.91 -17.60 -2.55
N ASP A 57 3.73 -17.50 -3.61
CA ASP A 57 4.51 -18.61 -4.17
C ASP A 57 5.76 -18.07 -4.90
N GLY A 58 6.75 -18.93 -5.11
CA GLY A 58 8.00 -18.61 -5.83
C GLY A 58 9.00 -17.78 -5.02
N VAL A 59 8.90 -17.78 -3.69
CA VAL A 59 9.75 -17.00 -2.78
C VAL A 59 11.23 -17.33 -2.96
N GLU A 60 11.60 -18.60 -3.04
CA GLU A 60 12.98 -19.05 -3.16
C GLU A 60 13.61 -18.56 -4.47
N GLY A 61 12.84 -18.62 -5.56
CA GLY A 61 13.26 -18.12 -6.87
C GLY A 61 13.45 -16.61 -6.85
N LEU A 62 12.52 -15.87 -6.22
CA LEU A 62 12.64 -14.43 -6.02
C LEU A 62 13.89 -14.10 -5.21
N ILE A 63 14.13 -14.78 -4.08
CA ILE A 63 15.30 -14.53 -3.23
C ILE A 63 16.60 -14.81 -3.98
N ALA A 64 16.67 -15.93 -4.72
CA ALA A 64 17.86 -16.29 -5.48
C ALA A 64 18.21 -15.22 -6.53
N ARG A 65 17.22 -14.69 -7.24
CA ARG A 65 17.43 -13.61 -8.23
C ARG A 65 17.72 -12.26 -7.57
N ARG A 66 17.22 -12.02 -6.35
CA ARG A 66 17.31 -10.74 -5.64
C ARG A 66 18.30 -10.67 -4.50
N GLN A 67 19.17 -11.67 -4.37
CA GLN A 67 20.07 -11.80 -3.24
C GLN A 67 20.92 -10.54 -2.97
N ARG A 68 21.26 -9.77 -4.01
CA ARG A 68 22.04 -8.53 -3.90
C ARG A 68 21.28 -7.37 -3.26
N TRP A 69 19.95 -7.33 -3.40
CA TRP A 69 19.10 -6.22 -2.96
C TRP A 69 18.22 -6.55 -1.75
N ILE A 70 18.11 -7.83 -1.42
CA ILE A 70 17.38 -8.30 -0.24
C ILE A 70 18.25 -8.13 1.01
N ASP A 71 17.73 -7.38 1.98
CA ASP A 71 18.28 -7.38 3.34
C ASP A 71 17.77 -8.59 4.16
N SER A 72 18.42 -8.85 5.29
CA SER A 72 18.10 -10.01 6.14
C SER A 72 16.69 -9.99 6.70
N LYS A 73 16.10 -8.81 6.89
CA LYS A 73 14.74 -8.64 7.41
C LYS A 73 13.73 -9.00 6.32
N ILE A 74 13.87 -8.42 5.12
CA ILE A 74 13.02 -8.72 3.97
C ILE A 74 13.11 -10.21 3.64
N GLN A 75 14.30 -10.80 3.66
CA GLN A 75 14.48 -12.23 3.44
C GLN A 75 13.67 -13.07 4.43
N ALA A 76 13.78 -12.76 5.73
CA ALA A 76 13.08 -13.47 6.78
C ALA A 76 11.55 -13.30 6.66
N ASP A 77 11.09 -12.10 6.33
CA ASP A 77 9.66 -11.81 6.14
C ASP A 77 9.11 -12.56 4.92
N LEU A 78 9.84 -12.59 3.79
CA LEU A 78 9.48 -13.35 2.59
C LEU A 78 9.39 -14.85 2.87
N LEU A 79 10.41 -15.45 3.50
CA LEU A 79 10.43 -16.88 3.84
C LEU A 79 9.33 -17.27 4.83
N ALA A 80 8.93 -16.33 5.70
CA ALA A 80 7.84 -16.55 6.65
C ALA A 80 6.45 -16.23 6.07
N GLY A 81 6.35 -15.85 4.78
CA GLY A 81 5.08 -15.47 4.14
C GLY A 81 4.45 -14.20 4.74
N ARG A 82 5.26 -13.36 5.40
CA ARG A 82 4.79 -12.12 6.02
C ARG A 82 4.71 -10.99 5.00
N PRO A 83 3.80 -10.02 5.17
CA PRO A 83 3.76 -8.85 4.32
C PRO A 83 5.05 -8.03 4.43
N VAL A 84 5.64 -7.72 3.28
CA VAL A 84 6.76 -6.77 3.14
C VAL A 84 6.18 -5.40 2.76
N SER A 85 6.72 -4.30 3.27
CA SER A 85 6.22 -2.97 2.86
C SER A 85 6.38 -2.77 1.35
N PHE A 86 5.42 -2.08 0.73
CA PHE A 86 5.37 -1.92 -0.72
C PHE A 86 6.62 -1.21 -1.27
N ASN A 87 7.11 -0.18 -0.58
CA ASN A 87 8.33 0.53 -0.96
C ASN A 87 9.57 -0.37 -0.85
N ASN A 88 9.71 -1.15 0.23
CA ASN A 88 10.86 -2.06 0.37
C ASN A 88 10.82 -3.18 -0.68
N PHE A 89 9.64 -3.72 -0.96
CA PHE A 89 9.47 -4.72 -2.01
C PHE A 89 9.80 -4.14 -3.39
N SER A 90 9.35 -2.91 -3.69
CA SER A 90 9.65 -2.23 -4.95
C SER A 90 11.15 -1.97 -5.14
N ASN A 91 11.87 -1.70 -4.04
CA ASN A 91 13.32 -1.51 -4.08
C ASN A 91 14.10 -2.78 -4.45
N LEU A 92 13.50 -3.97 -4.37
CA LEU A 92 14.13 -5.20 -4.85
C LEU A 92 14.36 -5.19 -6.37
N PHE A 93 13.60 -4.36 -7.09
CA PHE A 93 13.65 -4.23 -8.55
C PHE A 93 14.45 -3.00 -9.00
N TRP A 94 15.21 -2.38 -8.08
CA TRP A 94 16.11 -1.29 -8.45
C TRP A 94 17.31 -1.85 -9.23
N ARG A 95 17.37 -1.58 -10.53
CA ARG A 95 18.41 -2.12 -11.44
C ARG A 95 19.31 -1.07 -12.05
N ASN A 96 20.43 -1.54 -12.59
CA ASN A 96 21.14 -0.83 -13.66
C ASN A 96 20.40 -1.07 -14.98
N LEU A 97 20.41 -0.10 -15.90
CA LEU A 97 19.62 -0.14 -17.15
C LEU A 97 19.93 -1.33 -18.07
N ASP A 98 21.11 -1.93 -17.94
CA ASP A 98 21.61 -2.99 -18.84
C ASP A 98 21.31 -4.42 -18.35
N GLU A 99 20.64 -4.59 -17.21
CA GLU A 99 20.32 -5.91 -16.64
C GLU A 99 18.96 -6.41 -17.13
N ASP A 100 18.95 -7.59 -17.76
CA ASP A 100 17.73 -8.33 -18.10
C ASP A 100 17.04 -8.76 -16.80
N ASP A 101 15.90 -8.15 -16.54
CA ASP A 101 15.17 -8.32 -15.30
C ASP A 101 13.69 -8.57 -15.57
N PRO A 102 13.31 -9.84 -15.77
CA PRO A 102 11.96 -10.16 -16.15
C PRO A 102 10.91 -9.84 -15.10
N ASP A 103 11.25 -10.00 -13.82
CA ASP A 103 10.33 -9.69 -12.72
C ASP A 103 10.23 -8.18 -12.50
N GLY A 104 11.35 -7.46 -12.64
CA GLY A 104 11.40 -6.02 -12.49
C GLY A 104 10.59 -5.33 -13.58
N ASP A 105 10.71 -5.78 -14.83
CA ASP A 105 9.92 -5.27 -15.94
C ASP A 105 8.41 -5.46 -15.71
N GLU A 106 8.00 -6.66 -15.30
CA GLU A 106 6.59 -6.96 -15.03
C GLU A 106 6.06 -6.21 -13.80
N TRP A 107 6.88 -6.07 -12.76
CA TRP A 107 6.55 -5.25 -11.59
C TRP A 107 6.32 -3.79 -12.00
N GLN A 108 7.24 -3.20 -12.77
CA GLN A 108 7.10 -1.82 -13.25
C GLN A 108 5.91 -1.67 -14.22
N GLN A 109 5.64 -2.67 -15.06
CA GLN A 109 4.47 -2.68 -15.93
C GLN A 109 3.16 -2.71 -15.12
N LEU A 110 3.11 -3.50 -14.04
CA LEU A 110 1.99 -3.51 -13.12
C LEU A 110 1.78 -2.12 -12.51
N LEU A 111 2.84 -1.51 -11.97
CA LEU A 111 2.80 -0.19 -11.34
C LEU A 111 2.41 0.93 -12.32
N GLY A 112 2.87 0.82 -13.56
CA GLY A 112 2.56 1.76 -14.64
C GLY A 112 1.21 1.53 -15.33
N SER A 113 0.46 0.50 -14.95
CA SER A 113 -0.82 0.19 -15.59
C SER A 113 -1.93 1.18 -15.19
N ASP A 114 -2.77 1.55 -16.16
CA ASP A 114 -3.97 2.37 -15.92
C ASP A 114 -4.87 1.75 -14.86
N GLN A 115 -4.94 0.42 -14.83
CA GLN A 115 -5.74 -0.33 -13.86
C GLN A 115 -5.22 -0.12 -12.43
N PHE A 116 -3.91 -0.25 -12.21
CA PHE A 116 -3.32 -0.03 -10.89
C PHE A 116 -3.51 1.42 -10.43
N TYR A 117 -3.27 2.39 -11.32
CA TYR A 117 -3.51 3.80 -11.04
C TYR A 117 -4.98 4.11 -10.71
N PHE A 118 -5.92 3.56 -11.47
CA PHE A 118 -7.35 3.69 -11.22
C PHE A 118 -7.72 3.17 -9.82
N GLU A 119 -7.18 2.03 -9.42
CA GLU A 119 -7.46 1.44 -8.11
C GLU A 119 -6.92 2.28 -6.94
N LEU A 120 -5.71 2.84 -7.08
CA LEU A 120 -5.17 3.81 -6.12
C LEU A 120 -6.05 5.06 -6.05
N THR A 121 -6.56 5.53 -7.19
CA THR A 121 -7.45 6.70 -7.24
C THR A 121 -8.78 6.41 -6.52
N VAL A 122 -9.35 5.22 -6.71
CA VAL A 122 -10.55 4.78 -5.98
C VAL A 122 -10.29 4.72 -4.47
N LEU A 123 -9.13 4.19 -4.04
CA LEU A 123 -8.73 4.20 -2.63
C LEU A 123 -8.61 5.62 -2.06
N LEU A 124 -7.91 6.49 -2.77
CA LEU A 124 -7.72 7.89 -2.37
C LEU A 124 -9.07 8.60 -2.22
N ASN A 125 -10.01 8.36 -3.14
CA ASN A 125 -11.34 8.93 -3.06
C ASN A 125 -12.13 8.40 -1.85
N LYS A 126 -12.00 7.12 -1.49
CA LYS A 126 -12.62 6.58 -0.27
C LYS A 126 -12.07 7.26 0.99
N LEU A 127 -10.75 7.49 1.06
CA LEU A 127 -10.12 8.22 2.16
C LEU A 127 -10.64 9.64 2.26
N ARG A 128 -10.72 10.36 1.14
CA ARG A 128 -11.27 11.72 1.09
C ARG A 128 -12.73 11.79 1.52
N ILE A 129 -13.55 10.79 1.15
CA ILE A 129 -14.94 10.71 1.60
C ILE A 129 -14.99 10.50 3.12
N ALA A 130 -14.22 9.55 3.65
CA ALA A 130 -14.15 9.30 5.09
C ALA A 130 -13.71 10.55 5.86
N GLU A 131 -12.68 11.26 5.38
CA GLU A 131 -12.20 12.51 5.97
C GLU A 131 -13.32 13.58 6.01
N ARG A 132 -14.02 13.82 4.90
CA ARG A 132 -15.12 14.80 4.83
C ARG A 132 -16.27 14.44 5.74
N SER A 133 -16.69 13.18 5.75
CA SER A 133 -17.76 12.71 6.64
C SER A 133 -17.43 13.02 8.10
N LEU A 134 -16.19 12.79 8.50
CA LEU A 134 -15.73 13.04 9.87
C LEU A 134 -15.56 14.54 10.18
N GLN A 135 -15.17 15.37 9.22
CA GLN A 135 -15.16 16.83 9.38
C GLN A 135 -16.58 17.39 9.58
N HIS A 136 -17.57 16.89 8.84
CA HIS A 136 -18.98 17.24 9.05
C HIS A 136 -19.47 16.86 10.46
N TYR A 137 -19.05 15.72 11.00
CA TYR A 137 -19.36 15.35 12.38
C TYR A 137 -18.76 16.32 13.42
N LYS A 138 -17.56 16.87 13.19
CA LYS A 138 -16.97 17.88 14.08
C LYS A 138 -17.69 19.23 13.99
N GLY A 139 -18.11 19.64 12.79
CA GLY A 139 -18.86 20.88 12.58
C GLY A 139 -20.31 20.84 13.08
N ALA A 140 -20.86 19.65 13.31
CA ALA A 140 -22.22 19.45 13.84
C ALA A 140 -22.31 19.43 15.37
N MET A 141 -21.19 19.53 16.10
CA MET A 141 -21.22 19.81 17.54
C MET A 141 -21.55 21.29 17.72
N PRO A 142 -22.74 21.66 18.23
CA PRO A 142 -23.02 23.06 18.50
C PRO A 142 -22.03 23.52 19.57
N ASP A 143 -21.38 24.65 19.31
CA ASP A 143 -20.57 25.36 20.28
C ASP A 143 -21.51 25.80 21.42
N LEU A 144 -21.65 24.96 22.44
CA LEU A 144 -22.34 25.29 23.68
C LEU A 144 -21.41 26.16 24.54
N SER A 145 -20.91 27.26 23.96
CA SER A 145 -20.44 28.41 24.71
C SER A 145 -21.68 29.16 25.19
N LEU A 146 -22.33 28.60 26.22
CA LEU A 146 -23.36 29.27 27.00
C LEU A 146 -22.75 30.55 27.59
N GLY A 147 -22.98 31.68 26.92
CA GLY A 147 -22.76 33.00 27.46
C GLY A 147 -23.42 33.09 28.82
N SER A 148 -22.61 33.17 29.86
CA SER A 148 -23.07 33.46 31.21
C SER A 148 -23.08 34.98 31.35
N VAL A 149 -24.28 35.51 31.53
CA VAL A 149 -24.63 36.91 31.80
C VAL A 149 -24.03 37.36 33.13
#